data_AF-A0A7X8SUW9-F1
#
_entry.id   AF-A0A7X8SUW9-F1
#
_cell.length_a   1.000
_cell.length_b   1.000
_cell.length_c   1.000
_cell.angle_alpha   90.00
_cell.angle_beta   90.00
_cell.angle_gamma   90.00
#
_symmetry.space_group_name_H-M   'P 1'
#
loop_
_entity.id
_entity.type
_entity.pdbx_description
1 polymer ?
#
loop_
_entity_poly.entity_id
_entity_poly.type
_entity_poly.pdbx_seq_one_letter_code
_entity_poly.pdbx_strand_id
1 'polypeptide(L)'
;MAAQLSELKKHIYRQIKYHVTRPKPPVLAERFDGPVLVVGSAPVSHKPVDFDETFRVITINGSQVVTKAWGIEAPDVALVQFNQIEGTNTNAVEVRRVLNGERAKMLYVLLWRKEFQRLEDGLKAFNYGYDKLEIVDRYKRMALLDRVGGVKCSELGADDKCSNGINAVLFALYNGATEVIITGINPDSGGHVYNKENLARLHVRKDREVLERLIERGFPVFTTDPGVSQSVGLPLWTGKVRAKGTVDADIKAKRPPPLTAAAVINP
;
A
#
# COMPACT_ATOMS: atom_id res chain seq x y z
N MET A 1 -13.75 -17.09 -27.74
CA MET A 1 -14.58 -17.99 -26.90
C MET A 1 -13.79 -18.76 -25.83
N ALA A 2 -12.76 -19.57 -26.15
CA ALA A 2 -12.03 -20.34 -25.13
C ALA A 2 -11.30 -19.49 -24.06
N ALA A 3 -10.70 -18.36 -24.45
CA ALA A 3 -10.06 -17.42 -23.52
C ALA A 3 -11.06 -16.73 -22.57
N GLN A 4 -12.28 -16.46 -23.04
CA GLN A 4 -13.34 -15.88 -22.19
C GLN A 4 -13.87 -16.90 -21.18
N LEU A 5 -13.97 -18.17 -21.57
CA LEU A 5 -14.41 -19.24 -20.67
C LEU A 5 -13.40 -19.52 -19.55
N SER A 6 -12.10 -19.42 -19.83
CA SER A 6 -11.04 -19.64 -18.83
C SER A 6 -10.95 -18.48 -17.83
N GLU A 7 -11.10 -17.23 -18.28
CA GLU A 7 -11.20 -16.06 -17.39
C GLU A 7 -12.47 -16.10 -16.54
N LEU A 8 -13.61 -16.51 -17.10
CA LEU A 8 -14.85 -16.70 -16.35
C LEU A 8 -14.70 -17.78 -15.27
N LYS A 9 -14.10 -18.93 -15.59
CA LYS A 9 -13.79 -19.99 -14.62
C LYS A 9 -12.90 -19.48 -13.49
N LYS A 10 -11.85 -18.72 -13.81
CA LYS A 10 -10.96 -18.09 -12.81
C LYS A 10 -11.72 -17.09 -11.95
N HIS A 11 -12.61 -16.28 -12.52
CA HIS A 11 -13.45 -15.33 -11.80
C HIS A 11 -14.30 -16.03 -10.75
N ILE A 12 -15.08 -17.02 -11.20
CA ILE A 12 -16.00 -17.79 -10.34
C ILE A 12 -15.21 -18.49 -9.25
N TYR A 13 -14.12 -19.19 -9.59
CA TYR A 13 -13.27 -19.85 -8.60
C TYR A 13 -12.76 -18.89 -7.52
N ARG A 14 -12.27 -17.71 -7.92
CA ARG A 14 -11.74 -16.72 -6.97
C ARG A 14 -12.84 -16.12 -6.10
N GLN A 15 -14.01 -15.83 -6.68
CA GLN A 15 -15.16 -15.33 -5.93
C GLN A 15 -15.62 -16.37 -4.91
N ILE A 16 -15.80 -17.62 -5.32
CA ILE A 16 -16.17 -18.72 -4.41
C ILE A 16 -15.11 -18.86 -3.31
N LYS A 17 -13.83 -18.96 -3.68
CA LYS A 17 -12.75 -19.09 -2.70
C LYS A 17 -12.74 -17.93 -1.71
N TYR A 18 -12.86 -16.68 -2.17
CA TYR A 18 -12.90 -15.51 -1.30
C TYR A 18 -14.06 -15.57 -0.29
N HIS A 19 -15.28 -15.90 -0.75
CA HIS A 19 -16.45 -15.96 0.12
C HIS A 19 -16.41 -17.15 1.10
N VAL A 20 -15.83 -18.27 0.68
CA VAL A 20 -15.68 -19.47 1.52
C VAL A 20 -14.57 -19.28 2.56
N THR A 21 -13.38 -18.82 2.15
CA THR A 21 -12.23 -18.69 3.05
C THR A 21 -12.26 -17.43 3.90
N ARG A 22 -13.07 -16.42 3.52
CA ARG A 22 -13.24 -15.14 4.23
C ARG A 22 -11.90 -14.55 4.71
N PRO A 23 -10.96 -14.31 3.78
CA PRO A 23 -9.62 -13.86 4.12
C PRO A 23 -9.68 -12.57 4.94
N LYS A 24 -8.78 -12.46 5.92
CA LYS A 24 -8.60 -11.22 6.68
C LYS A 24 -7.57 -10.33 5.97
N PRO A 25 -7.73 -9.00 6.00
CA PRO A 25 -6.67 -8.09 5.56
C PRO A 25 -5.37 -8.31 6.37
N PRO A 26 -4.20 -7.93 5.84
CA PRO A 26 -2.95 -7.97 6.59
C PRO A 26 -3.00 -6.96 7.74
N VAL A 27 -2.43 -7.32 8.88
CA VAL A 27 -2.51 -6.55 10.13
C VAL A 27 -1.15 -6.31 10.76
N LEU A 28 -0.98 -5.13 11.34
CA LEU A 28 0.11 -4.89 12.26
C LEU A 28 -0.21 -5.49 13.63
N ALA A 29 0.83 -5.93 14.33
CA ALA A 29 0.71 -6.35 15.73
C ALA A 29 0.23 -5.18 16.61
N GLU A 30 0.75 -3.98 16.34
CA GLU A 30 0.32 -2.72 16.95
C GLU A 30 -0.29 -1.84 15.86
N ARG A 31 -1.53 -1.41 16.09
CA ARG A 31 -2.21 -0.51 15.17
C ARG A 31 -1.57 0.88 15.21
N PHE A 32 -1.71 1.60 14.10
CA PHE A 32 -1.41 3.02 14.05
C PHE A 32 -2.35 3.78 15.00
N ASP A 33 -1.79 4.79 15.64
CA ASP A 33 -2.44 5.70 16.59
C ASP A 33 -2.27 7.18 16.20
N GLY A 34 -1.69 7.43 15.02
CA GLY A 34 -1.40 8.76 14.48
C GLY A 34 -1.39 8.78 12.94
N PRO A 35 -0.92 9.90 12.34
CA PRO A 35 -0.92 10.08 10.90
C PRO A 35 0.07 9.15 10.22
N VAL A 36 -0.28 8.68 9.02
CA VAL A 36 0.56 7.78 8.23
C VAL A 36 0.92 8.44 6.91
N LEU A 37 2.22 8.59 6.67
CA LEU A 37 2.78 9.00 5.39
C LEU A 37 3.01 7.79 4.49
N VAL A 38 2.31 7.72 3.36
CA VAL A 38 2.47 6.69 2.35
C VAL A 38 3.26 7.26 1.17
N VAL A 39 4.45 6.72 0.95
CA VAL A 39 5.40 7.20 -0.06
C VAL A 39 5.44 6.24 -1.23
N GLY A 40 4.91 6.66 -2.37
CA GLY A 40 4.99 5.94 -3.63
C GLY A 40 6.24 6.29 -4.43
N SER A 41 6.28 5.77 -5.65
CA SER A 41 7.45 5.87 -6.52
C SER A 41 7.33 6.91 -7.64
N ALA A 42 6.31 7.77 -7.67
CA ALA A 42 6.19 8.77 -8.74
C ALA A 42 7.39 9.74 -8.74
N PRO A 43 7.74 10.36 -9.89
CA PRO A 43 8.92 11.21 -10.00
C PRO A 43 8.95 12.42 -9.05
N VAL A 44 7.77 12.90 -8.64
CA VAL A 44 7.62 14.02 -7.73
C VAL A 44 7.03 13.50 -6.42
N SER A 45 7.61 13.91 -5.30
CA SER A 45 7.13 13.60 -3.95
C SER A 45 7.52 14.73 -3.02
N HIS A 46 6.57 15.20 -2.22
CA HIS A 46 6.81 16.24 -1.21
C HIS A 46 6.71 15.67 0.21
N LYS A 47 7.65 16.06 1.07
CA LYS A 47 7.57 15.80 2.52
C LYS A 47 6.43 16.63 3.11
N PRO A 48 5.59 16.08 4.01
CA PRO A 48 4.59 16.87 4.73
C PRO A 48 5.24 18.03 5.50
N VAL A 49 4.57 19.20 5.51
CA VAL A 49 5.11 20.45 6.10
C VAL A 49 5.36 20.38 7.61
N ASP A 50 4.63 19.53 8.31
CA ASP A 50 4.65 19.32 9.76
C ASP A 50 5.08 17.89 10.11
N PHE A 51 5.84 17.23 9.23
CA PHE A 51 6.34 15.90 9.47
C PHE A 51 7.21 15.86 10.74
N ASP A 52 6.81 15.04 11.69
CA ASP A 52 7.45 14.83 12.99
C ASP A 52 7.43 13.33 13.36
N GLU A 53 7.93 12.99 14.54
CA GLU A 53 8.04 11.62 15.06
C GLU A 53 6.70 10.92 15.32
N THR A 54 5.58 11.65 15.30
CA THR A 54 4.25 11.05 15.45
C THR A 54 3.77 10.40 14.15
N PHE A 55 4.38 10.75 13.01
CA PHE A 55 4.07 10.11 11.75
C PHE A 55 4.63 8.70 11.70
N ARG A 56 3.85 7.78 11.14
CA ARG A 56 4.36 6.50 10.68
C ARG A 56 4.58 6.52 9.18
N VAL A 57 5.59 5.81 8.72
CA VAL A 57 6.01 5.85 7.32
C VAL A 57 5.83 4.50 6.65
N ILE A 58 5.12 4.51 5.53
CA ILE A 58 4.96 3.36 4.64
C ILE A 58 5.65 3.65 3.30
N THR A 59 6.59 2.80 2.90
CA THR A 59 7.22 2.86 1.57
C THR A 59 6.75 1.72 0.66
N ILE A 60 6.86 1.93 -0.64
CA ILE A 60 6.41 1.01 -1.69
C ILE A 60 7.56 0.77 -2.65
N ASN A 61 7.94 -0.50 -2.81
CA ASN A 61 9.09 -0.90 -3.61
C ASN A 61 10.33 -0.04 -3.27
N GLY A 62 10.96 0.60 -4.27
CA GLY A 62 12.14 1.44 -4.11
C GLY A 62 11.89 2.86 -3.59
N SER A 63 10.67 3.22 -3.17
CA SER A 63 10.39 4.61 -2.73
C SER A 63 11.08 5.02 -1.43
N GLN A 64 11.72 4.09 -0.72
CA GLN A 64 12.58 4.37 0.42
C GLN A 64 13.73 5.33 0.09
N VAL A 65 14.17 5.40 -1.18
CA VAL A 65 15.14 6.41 -1.62
C VAL A 65 14.67 7.84 -1.37
N VAL A 66 13.36 8.09 -1.46
CA VAL A 66 12.74 9.40 -1.23
C VAL A 66 12.76 9.73 0.26
N THR A 67 12.34 8.79 1.11
CA THR A 67 12.30 9.00 2.57
C THR A 67 13.70 9.18 3.16
N LYS A 68 14.69 8.47 2.60
CA LYS A 68 16.10 8.63 3.00
C LYS A 68 16.60 10.06 2.75
N ALA A 69 16.24 10.67 1.62
CA ALA A 69 16.57 12.07 1.33
C ALA A 69 15.89 13.06 2.30
N TRP A 70 14.84 12.64 3.01
CA TRP A 70 14.17 13.42 4.05
C TRP A 70 14.73 13.20 5.46
N GLY A 71 15.80 12.41 5.60
CA GLY A 71 16.41 12.06 6.87
C GLY A 71 15.70 10.94 7.63
N ILE A 72 14.79 10.20 6.98
CA ILE A 72 14.12 9.05 7.58
C ILE A 72 14.99 7.81 7.35
N GLU A 73 15.60 7.31 8.42
CA GLU A 73 16.52 6.17 8.37
C GLU A 73 15.85 4.90 7.86
N ALA A 74 14.67 4.56 8.39
CA ALA A 74 13.93 3.39 7.97
C ALA A 74 12.41 3.58 8.12
N PRO A 75 11.61 3.08 7.17
CA PRO A 75 10.15 3.11 7.27
C PRO A 75 9.65 2.15 8.35
N ASP A 76 8.49 2.46 8.93
CA ASP A 76 7.79 1.54 9.82
C ASP A 76 7.26 0.34 9.05
N VAL A 77 6.82 0.55 7.80
CA VAL A 77 6.35 -0.52 6.91
C VAL A 77 6.89 -0.35 5.49
N ALA A 78 7.37 -1.43 4.88
CA ALA A 78 7.67 -1.49 3.46
C ALA A 78 6.78 -2.52 2.75
N LEU A 79 6.16 -2.15 1.63
CA LEU A 79 5.41 -3.05 0.76
C LEU A 79 6.19 -3.27 -0.54
N VAL A 80 6.68 -4.49 -0.75
CA VAL A 80 7.50 -4.83 -1.92
C VAL A 80 6.79 -5.86 -2.79
N GLN A 81 6.66 -5.58 -4.09
CA GLN A 81 6.13 -6.55 -5.05
C GLN A 81 7.11 -7.71 -5.25
N PHE A 82 6.63 -8.96 -5.27
CA PHE A 82 7.49 -10.15 -5.45
C PHE A 82 8.51 -10.04 -6.59
N ASN A 83 8.12 -9.40 -7.71
CA ASN A 83 8.98 -9.28 -8.88
C ASN A 83 10.20 -8.38 -8.63
N GLN A 84 10.18 -7.50 -7.63
CA GLN A 84 11.37 -6.68 -7.33
C GLN A 84 12.47 -7.50 -6.65
N ILE A 85 12.14 -8.63 -6.02
CA ILE A 85 13.11 -9.47 -5.31
C ILE A 85 13.99 -10.24 -6.29
N GLU A 86 13.40 -10.88 -7.30
CA GLU A 86 14.16 -11.75 -8.22
C GLU A 86 14.03 -11.36 -9.70
N GLY A 87 13.19 -10.37 -10.03
CA GLY A 87 12.94 -9.97 -11.41
C GLY A 87 14.20 -9.41 -12.06
N THR A 88 14.35 -9.70 -13.35
CA THR A 88 15.51 -9.29 -14.15
C THR A 88 15.24 -8.05 -15.00
N ASN A 89 14.00 -7.53 -15.01
CA ASN A 89 13.70 -6.29 -15.71
C ASN A 89 14.38 -5.08 -15.04
N THR A 90 14.60 -4.02 -15.81
CA THR A 90 15.31 -2.80 -15.36
C THR A 90 14.72 -2.25 -14.08
N ASN A 91 13.38 -2.19 -13.96
CA ASN A 91 12.73 -1.72 -12.74
C ASN A 91 13.11 -2.55 -11.50
N ALA A 92 13.12 -3.88 -11.59
CA ALA A 92 13.50 -4.75 -10.46
C ALA A 92 14.97 -4.62 -10.10
N VAL A 93 15.85 -4.48 -11.09
CA VAL A 93 17.27 -4.20 -10.87
C VAL A 93 17.46 -2.87 -10.14
N GLU A 94 16.79 -1.80 -10.59
CA GLU A 94 16.88 -0.49 -9.95
C GLU A 94 16.31 -0.47 -8.54
N VAL A 95 15.18 -1.15 -8.29
CA VAL A 95 14.63 -1.29 -6.93
C VAL A 95 15.65 -1.96 -6.00
N ARG A 96 16.29 -3.06 -6.43
CA ARG A 96 17.33 -3.70 -5.61
C ARG A 96 18.55 -2.80 -5.41
N ARG A 97 18.95 -2.03 -6.43
CA ARG A 97 20.07 -1.08 -6.31
C ARG A 97 19.80 -0.02 -5.24
N VAL A 98 18.61 0.59 -5.23
CA VAL A 98 18.28 1.65 -4.26
C VAL A 98 17.96 1.13 -2.86
N LEU A 99 17.53 -0.13 -2.75
CA LEU A 99 17.30 -0.79 -1.46
C LEU A 99 18.54 -1.52 -0.92
N ASN A 100 19.67 -1.53 -1.63
CA ASN A 100 20.84 -2.28 -1.18
C ASN A 100 21.42 -1.70 0.11
N GLY A 101 21.47 -2.53 1.16
CA GLY A 101 21.92 -2.12 2.50
C GLY A 101 20.87 -1.36 3.31
N GLU A 102 19.68 -1.17 2.77
CA GLU A 102 18.57 -0.53 3.47
C GLU A 102 17.79 -1.53 4.35
N ARG A 103 16.90 -1.02 5.20
CA ARG A 103 16.02 -1.86 6.04
C ARG A 103 14.63 -1.26 6.24
N ALA A 104 13.68 -2.08 6.67
CA ALA A 104 12.37 -1.66 7.16
C ALA A 104 12.05 -2.31 8.51
N LYS A 105 11.15 -1.73 9.33
CA LYS A 105 10.72 -2.43 10.56
C LYS A 105 9.83 -3.62 10.21
N MET A 106 8.73 -3.39 9.51
CA MET A 106 7.85 -4.43 8.98
C MET A 106 7.94 -4.51 7.45
N LEU A 107 8.34 -5.66 6.91
CA LEU A 107 8.34 -5.91 5.47
C LEU A 107 7.17 -6.81 5.06
N TYR A 108 6.33 -6.30 4.17
CA TYR A 108 5.30 -7.10 3.49
C TYR A 108 5.70 -7.36 2.04
N VAL A 109 5.83 -8.63 1.69
CA VAL A 109 6.11 -9.04 0.31
C VAL A 109 4.82 -9.48 -0.36
N LEU A 110 4.44 -8.77 -1.41
CA LEU A 110 3.15 -8.95 -2.08
C LEU A 110 3.24 -10.03 -3.17
N LEU A 111 2.34 -11.00 -3.09
CA LEU A 111 2.12 -12.04 -4.09
C LEU A 111 3.33 -12.97 -4.31
N TRP A 112 4.16 -13.18 -3.28
CA TRP A 112 5.15 -14.26 -3.28
C TRP A 112 4.46 -15.62 -3.34
N ARG A 113 5.00 -16.55 -4.15
CA ARG A 113 4.40 -17.87 -4.42
C ARG A 113 5.39 -19.02 -4.33
N LYS A 114 6.65 -18.72 -4.01
CA LYS A 114 7.72 -19.71 -3.87
C LYS A 114 7.93 -19.98 -2.38
N GLU A 115 8.86 -20.88 -2.08
CA GLU A 115 9.27 -21.18 -0.71
C GLU A 115 9.73 -19.93 0.05
N PHE A 116 9.50 -19.93 1.36
CA PHE A 116 9.87 -18.81 2.23
C PHE A 116 11.39 -18.62 2.29
N GLN A 117 12.16 -19.71 2.36
CA GLN A 117 13.64 -19.63 2.36
C GLN A 117 14.17 -18.86 1.14
N ARG A 118 13.57 -19.11 -0.03
CA ARG A 118 13.96 -18.42 -1.28
C ARG A 118 13.67 -16.93 -1.23
N LEU A 119 12.63 -16.51 -0.51
CA LEU A 119 12.37 -15.09 -0.28
C LEU A 119 13.48 -14.46 0.55
N GLU A 120 13.86 -15.12 1.66
CA GLU A 120 14.93 -14.63 2.53
C GLU A 120 16.27 -14.55 1.80
N ASP A 121 16.61 -15.58 1.02
CA ASP A 121 17.85 -15.60 0.23
C ASP A 121 17.84 -14.48 -0.82
N GLY A 122 16.69 -14.25 -1.47
CA GLY A 122 16.50 -13.15 -2.42
C GLY A 122 16.68 -11.77 -1.79
N LEU A 123 16.19 -11.57 -0.55
CA LEU A 123 16.37 -10.32 0.20
C LEU A 123 17.83 -10.13 0.65
N LYS A 124 18.49 -11.22 1.12
CA LYS A 124 19.90 -11.22 1.50
C LYS A 124 20.83 -10.90 0.33
N ALA A 125 20.49 -11.33 -0.88
CA ALA A 125 21.32 -11.13 -2.08
C ALA A 125 21.60 -9.65 -2.40
N PHE A 126 20.77 -8.73 -1.91
CA PHE A 126 21.01 -7.28 -2.00
C PHE A 126 21.00 -6.61 -0.62
N ASN A 127 21.32 -7.35 0.45
CA ASN A 127 21.47 -6.83 1.81
C ASN A 127 20.26 -6.02 2.34
N TYR A 128 19.03 -6.42 2.03
CA TYR A 128 17.85 -5.73 2.57
C TYR A 128 17.43 -6.32 3.91
N GLY A 129 17.46 -5.49 4.95
CA GLY A 129 17.10 -5.88 6.32
C GLY A 129 15.63 -5.69 6.67
N TYR A 130 15.15 -6.46 7.65
CA TYR A 130 13.83 -6.27 8.24
C TYR A 130 13.80 -6.78 9.70
N ASP A 131 12.92 -6.21 10.53
CA ASP A 131 12.67 -6.77 11.88
C ASP A 131 11.63 -7.90 11.81
N LYS A 132 10.63 -7.74 10.93
CA LYS A 132 9.56 -8.70 10.70
C LYS A 132 9.24 -8.81 9.21
N LEU A 133 8.91 -10.02 8.75
CA LEU A 133 8.59 -10.33 7.36
C LEU A 133 7.26 -11.10 7.27
N GLU A 134 6.36 -10.65 6.39
CA GLU A 134 5.12 -11.36 6.08
C GLU A 134 4.84 -11.37 4.56
N ILE A 135 4.27 -12.49 4.09
CA ILE A 135 3.74 -12.60 2.73
C ILE A 135 2.27 -12.19 2.70
N VAL A 136 1.95 -11.24 1.81
CA VAL A 136 0.56 -10.84 1.53
C VAL A 136 0.13 -11.46 0.22
N ASP A 137 -0.81 -12.40 0.31
CA ASP A 137 -1.38 -13.03 -0.87
C ASP A 137 -2.46 -12.16 -1.55
N ARG A 138 -3.00 -12.68 -2.64
CA ARG A 138 -4.05 -12.02 -3.41
C ARG A 138 -5.32 -11.79 -2.58
N TYR A 139 -5.69 -12.76 -1.75
CA TYR A 139 -6.95 -12.75 -1.03
C TYR A 139 -6.92 -11.76 0.13
N LYS A 140 -5.75 -11.59 0.78
CA LYS A 140 -5.50 -10.52 1.76
C LYS A 140 -5.61 -9.12 1.13
N ARG A 141 -5.07 -8.92 -0.08
CA ARG A 141 -5.24 -7.67 -0.85
C ARG A 141 -6.70 -7.41 -1.22
N MET A 142 -7.41 -8.43 -1.72
CA MET A 142 -8.85 -8.33 -2.00
C MET A 142 -9.65 -7.96 -0.74
N ALA A 143 -9.27 -8.50 0.41
CA ALA A 143 -9.90 -8.18 1.69
C ALA A 143 -9.72 -6.71 2.09
N LEU A 144 -8.57 -6.07 1.78
CA LEU A 144 -8.39 -4.63 2.01
C LEU A 144 -9.37 -3.80 1.18
N LEU A 145 -9.50 -4.11 -0.11
CA LEU A 145 -10.43 -3.41 -1.02
C LEU A 145 -11.89 -3.56 -0.57
N ASP A 146 -12.28 -4.77 -0.16
CA ASP A 146 -13.64 -5.07 0.27
C ASP A 146 -13.95 -4.38 1.61
N ARG A 147 -13.06 -4.51 2.61
CA ARG A 147 -13.33 -4.02 3.98
C ARG A 147 -13.19 -2.53 4.16
N VAL A 148 -12.28 -1.88 3.43
CA VAL A 148 -12.04 -0.44 3.54
C VAL A 148 -12.65 0.31 2.36
N GLY A 149 -12.32 -0.12 1.13
CA GLY A 149 -12.83 0.51 -0.08
C GLY A 149 -14.32 0.22 -0.35
N GLY A 150 -14.89 -0.84 0.24
CA GLY A 150 -16.22 -1.33 -0.10
C GLY A 150 -16.37 -1.68 -1.58
N VAL A 151 -15.28 -2.13 -2.20
CA VAL A 151 -15.21 -2.52 -3.60
C VAL A 151 -14.96 -4.02 -3.64
N LYS A 152 -15.92 -4.78 -4.17
CA LYS A 152 -15.67 -6.18 -4.51
C LYS A 152 -14.79 -6.22 -5.76
N CYS A 153 -13.64 -6.86 -5.65
CA CYS A 153 -12.65 -6.98 -6.72
C CYS A 153 -12.22 -8.44 -6.86
N SER A 154 -12.04 -8.92 -8.10
CA SER A 154 -11.57 -10.30 -8.37
C SER A 154 -10.08 -10.39 -8.71
N GLU A 155 -9.41 -9.24 -8.78
CA GLU A 155 -8.05 -9.02 -9.26
C GLU A 155 -7.67 -9.89 -10.48
N LEU A 156 -8.56 -9.99 -11.48
CA LEU A 156 -8.38 -10.85 -12.67
C LEU A 156 -7.28 -10.36 -13.60
N GLY A 157 -7.42 -9.13 -14.09
CA GLY A 157 -6.49 -8.47 -15.00
C GLY A 157 -5.74 -7.33 -14.32
N ALA A 158 -4.89 -6.64 -15.07
CA ALA A 158 -4.23 -5.42 -14.60
C ALA A 158 -5.27 -4.32 -14.29
N ASP A 159 -6.31 -4.20 -15.11
CA ASP A 159 -7.36 -3.18 -14.96
C ASP A 159 -8.31 -3.41 -13.77
N ASP A 160 -8.29 -4.62 -13.19
CA ASP A 160 -9.06 -4.96 -12.00
C ASP A 160 -8.22 -4.81 -10.72
N LYS A 161 -6.89 -4.62 -10.84
CA LYS A 161 -5.99 -4.50 -9.68
C LYS A 161 -5.76 -3.04 -9.33
N CYS A 162 -5.71 -2.76 -8.03
CA CYS A 162 -5.11 -1.53 -7.54
C CYS A 162 -3.59 -1.63 -7.49
N SER A 163 -2.92 -0.49 -7.63
CA SER A 163 -1.49 -0.37 -7.39
C SER A 163 -1.13 -0.67 -5.94
N ASN A 164 0.17 -0.89 -5.70
CA ASN A 164 0.67 -1.08 -4.34
C ASN A 164 0.53 0.20 -3.49
N GLY A 165 0.46 1.38 -4.14
CA GLY A 165 0.15 2.64 -3.49
C GLY A 165 -1.22 2.63 -2.83
N ILE A 166 -2.24 2.27 -3.60
CA ILE A 166 -3.60 2.17 -3.06
C ILE A 166 -3.74 1.05 -2.03
N ASN A 167 -3.07 -0.09 -2.23
CA ASN A 167 -3.05 -1.14 -1.19
C ASN A 167 -2.43 -0.62 0.12
N ALA A 168 -1.38 0.19 0.06
CA ALA A 168 -0.76 0.80 1.23
C ALA A 168 -1.70 1.82 1.93
N VAL A 169 -2.44 2.62 1.15
CA VAL A 169 -3.47 3.53 1.70
C VAL A 169 -4.56 2.75 2.44
N LEU A 170 -5.14 1.73 1.81
CA LEU A 170 -6.17 0.89 2.42
C LEU A 170 -5.62 0.15 3.65
N PHE A 171 -4.37 -0.30 3.59
CA PHE A 171 -3.68 -0.92 4.71
C PHE A 171 -3.53 0.04 5.88
N ALA A 172 -3.11 1.29 5.65
CA ALA A 172 -2.98 2.31 6.68
C ALA A 172 -4.32 2.59 7.38
N LEU A 173 -5.39 2.81 6.60
CA LEU A 173 -6.73 3.02 7.12
C LEU A 173 -7.23 1.81 7.93
N TYR A 174 -7.04 0.59 7.42
CA TYR A 174 -7.44 -0.64 8.11
C TYR A 174 -6.71 -0.82 9.45
N ASN A 175 -5.44 -0.43 9.49
CA ASN A 175 -4.57 -0.56 10.65
C ASN A 175 -4.63 0.66 11.59
N GLY A 176 -5.61 1.55 11.44
CA GLY A 176 -5.93 2.55 12.46
C GLY A 176 -5.35 3.94 12.26
N ALA A 177 -4.77 4.23 11.09
CA ALA A 177 -4.26 5.58 10.78
C ALA A 177 -5.34 6.64 11.04
N THR A 178 -4.98 7.70 11.77
CA THR A 178 -5.88 8.83 12.02
C THR A 178 -6.07 9.66 10.75
N GLU A 179 -4.99 9.83 9.99
CA GLU A 179 -4.94 10.43 8.67
C GLU A 179 -3.98 9.64 7.78
N VAL A 180 -4.26 9.59 6.48
CA VAL A 180 -3.36 8.99 5.50
C VAL A 180 -2.94 10.06 4.51
N ILE A 181 -1.65 10.38 4.51
CA ILE A 181 -1.05 11.40 3.65
C ILE A 181 -0.28 10.68 2.55
N ILE A 182 -0.64 10.89 1.29
CA ILE A 182 0.00 10.26 0.14
C ILE A 182 0.93 11.23 -0.60
N THR A 183 2.09 10.71 -0.99
CA THR A 183 3.09 11.43 -1.77
C THR A 183 3.76 10.46 -2.72
N GLY A 184 4.11 10.89 -3.93
CA GLY A 184 4.66 9.98 -4.95
C GLY A 184 3.66 8.95 -5.47
N ILE A 185 2.35 9.19 -5.29
CA ILE A 185 1.27 8.34 -5.80
C ILE A 185 0.36 9.20 -6.68
N ASN A 186 0.69 9.27 -7.96
CA ASN A 186 -0.10 9.99 -8.95
C ASN A 186 -0.60 9.06 -10.06
N PRO A 187 -1.90 8.72 -10.10
CA PRO A 187 -2.50 7.89 -11.15
C PRO A 187 -2.20 8.39 -12.57
N ASP A 188 -2.09 9.69 -12.77
CA ASP A 188 -1.92 10.33 -14.09
C ASP A 188 -0.44 10.50 -14.49
N SER A 189 0.51 10.12 -13.63
CA SER A 189 1.95 10.21 -13.92
C SER A 189 2.53 8.93 -14.52
N GLY A 190 3.35 9.03 -15.56
CA GLY A 190 4.21 7.93 -16.02
C GLY A 190 5.55 7.88 -15.24
N GLY A 191 6.18 6.71 -15.19
CA GLY A 191 7.55 6.55 -14.67
C GLY A 191 7.69 6.36 -13.14
N HIS A 192 8.94 6.11 -12.71
CA HIS A 192 9.31 5.91 -11.31
C HIS A 192 10.52 6.78 -10.93
N VAL A 193 10.59 7.36 -9.73
CA VAL A 193 11.67 8.26 -9.29
C VAL A 193 13.08 7.64 -9.39
N TYR A 194 13.17 6.32 -9.30
CA TYR A 194 14.42 5.55 -9.37
C TYR A 194 14.70 4.93 -10.76
N ASN A 195 13.89 5.19 -11.79
CA ASN A 195 14.02 4.58 -13.11
C ASN A 195 13.52 5.54 -14.23
N LYS A 196 14.24 5.61 -15.36
CA LYS A 196 13.90 6.50 -16.50
C LYS A 196 13.01 5.86 -17.56
N GLU A 197 12.62 4.59 -17.39
CA GLU A 197 11.64 3.93 -18.22
C GLU A 197 10.27 4.52 -17.89
N ASN A 198 9.81 5.45 -18.74
CA ASN A 198 8.49 6.05 -18.68
C ASN A 198 7.39 5.05 -19.06
N LEU A 199 7.33 3.92 -18.35
CA LEU A 199 6.31 2.89 -18.54
C LEU A 199 4.94 3.47 -18.18
N ALA A 200 3.97 3.23 -19.06
CA ALA A 200 2.58 3.60 -18.82
C ALA A 200 2.05 2.88 -17.57
N ARG A 201 1.37 3.61 -16.68
CA ARG A 201 0.71 3.00 -15.51
C ARG A 201 -0.49 2.18 -15.95
N LEU A 202 -0.56 0.93 -15.49
CA LEU A 202 -1.62 -0.01 -15.84
C LEU A 202 -2.88 0.10 -14.94
N HIS A 203 -2.79 0.81 -13.80
CA HIS A 203 -3.84 0.77 -12.75
C HIS A 203 -4.61 2.08 -12.58
N VAL A 204 -4.45 3.04 -13.51
CA VAL A 204 -4.92 4.44 -13.36
C VAL A 204 -6.40 4.52 -12.98
N ARG A 205 -7.28 3.86 -13.75
CA ARG A 205 -8.72 3.92 -13.55
C ARG A 205 -9.15 3.36 -12.19
N LYS A 206 -8.57 2.22 -11.79
CA LYS A 206 -8.94 1.55 -10.54
C LYS A 206 -8.44 2.31 -9.33
N ASP A 207 -7.23 2.85 -9.42
CA ASP A 207 -6.66 3.67 -8.35
C ASP A 207 -7.50 4.93 -8.11
N ARG A 208 -7.91 5.60 -9.20
CA ARG A 208 -8.79 6.78 -9.13
C ARG A 208 -10.14 6.42 -8.51
N GLU A 209 -10.82 5.37 -8.98
CA GLU A 209 -12.11 4.92 -8.44
C GLU A 209 -12.03 4.68 -6.91
N VAL A 210 -10.95 4.07 -6.44
CA VAL A 210 -10.79 3.81 -5.00
C VAL A 210 -10.57 5.10 -4.22
N LEU A 211 -9.73 6.02 -4.70
CA LEU A 211 -9.50 7.30 -4.02
C LEU A 211 -10.77 8.15 -3.95
N GLU A 212 -11.52 8.25 -5.05
CA GLU A 212 -12.81 8.96 -5.10
C GLU A 212 -13.79 8.39 -4.07
N ARG A 213 -13.95 7.06 -4.01
CA ARG A 213 -14.81 6.42 -3.01
C ARG A 213 -14.36 6.66 -1.57
N LEU A 214 -13.06 6.75 -1.31
CA LEU A 214 -12.55 7.05 0.03
C LEU A 214 -12.95 8.47 0.43
N ILE A 215 -12.83 9.44 -0.50
CA ILE A 215 -13.26 10.83 -0.29
C ILE A 215 -14.78 10.89 -0.05
N GLU A 216 -15.58 10.27 -0.92
CA GLU A 216 -17.05 10.25 -0.80
C GLU A 216 -17.55 9.70 0.54
N ARG A 217 -16.82 8.72 1.10
CA ARG A 217 -17.15 8.12 2.39
C ARG A 217 -16.66 8.92 3.60
N GLY A 218 -15.87 9.97 3.35
CA GLY A 218 -15.29 10.84 4.37
C GLY A 218 -14.07 10.22 5.07
N PHE A 219 -13.30 9.37 4.39
CA PHE A 219 -12.02 8.92 4.93
C PHE A 219 -10.99 10.05 4.91
N PRO A 220 -10.11 10.15 5.94
CA PRO A 220 -9.13 11.22 6.08
C PRO A 220 -7.89 10.94 5.20
N VAL A 221 -8.05 11.04 3.88
CA VAL A 221 -6.98 10.82 2.90
C VAL A 221 -6.59 12.15 2.25
N PHE A 222 -5.31 12.47 2.30
CA PHE A 222 -4.73 13.73 1.83
C PHE A 222 -3.56 13.47 0.90
N THR A 223 -3.14 14.48 0.13
CA THR A 223 -1.89 14.44 -0.64
C THR A 223 -1.00 15.64 -0.35
N THR A 224 0.32 15.45 -0.39
CA THR A 224 1.28 16.56 -0.39
C THR A 224 1.68 17.00 -1.81
N ASP A 225 1.16 16.34 -2.84
CA ASP A 225 1.50 16.64 -4.23
C ASP A 225 0.40 17.52 -4.87
N PRO A 226 0.67 18.81 -5.17
CA PRO A 226 -0.35 19.72 -5.71
C PRO A 226 -0.97 19.23 -7.02
N GLY A 227 -0.16 18.62 -7.88
CA GLY A 227 -0.64 18.04 -9.15
C GLY A 227 -1.64 16.91 -8.95
N VAL A 228 -1.47 16.08 -7.91
CA VAL A 228 -2.42 15.01 -7.57
C VAL A 228 -3.71 15.60 -7.02
N SER A 229 -3.60 16.62 -6.16
CA SER A 229 -4.77 17.33 -5.63
C SER A 229 -5.60 17.92 -6.76
N GLN A 230 -4.96 18.57 -7.73
CA GLN A 230 -5.65 19.15 -8.88
C GLN A 230 -6.28 18.11 -9.82
N SER A 231 -5.61 16.98 -10.08
CA SER A 231 -6.05 16.02 -11.10
C SER A 231 -7.03 14.96 -10.58
N VAL A 232 -6.90 14.58 -9.31
CA VAL A 232 -7.72 13.54 -8.65
C VAL A 232 -8.76 14.14 -7.71
N GLY A 233 -8.57 15.40 -7.26
CA GLY A 233 -9.47 16.05 -6.30
C GLY A 233 -9.18 15.69 -4.84
N LEU A 234 -8.03 15.07 -4.54
CA LEU A 234 -7.63 14.80 -3.17
C LEU A 234 -7.34 16.10 -2.41
N PRO A 235 -7.80 16.24 -1.16
CA PRO A 235 -7.43 17.38 -0.32
C PRO A 235 -5.91 17.49 -0.13
N LEU A 236 -5.38 18.70 -0.28
CA LEU A 236 -3.98 19.00 0.01
C LEU A 236 -3.74 18.96 1.53
N TRP A 237 -2.66 18.31 1.94
CA TRP A 237 -2.24 18.32 3.34
C TRP A 237 -1.62 19.66 3.71
N THR A 238 -2.28 20.40 4.60
CA THR A 238 -1.82 21.72 5.08
C THR A 238 -1.28 21.67 6.51
N GLY A 239 -1.03 20.47 7.04
CA GLY A 239 -0.64 20.24 8.43
C GLY A 239 -1.81 19.80 9.31
N LYS A 240 -1.47 19.22 10.47
CA LYS A 240 -2.44 18.85 11.51
C LYS A 240 -3.30 20.06 11.84
N VAL A 241 -4.61 19.92 11.69
CA VAL A 241 -5.55 20.92 12.20
C VAL A 241 -5.32 20.98 13.71
N ARG A 242 -4.74 22.07 14.23
CA ARG A 242 -4.65 22.30 15.66
C ARG A 242 -6.05 22.15 16.23
N ALA A 243 -6.28 21.11 17.02
CA ALA A 243 -7.57 20.82 17.61
C ALA A 243 -8.13 22.06 18.33
N LYS A 244 -9.08 22.75 17.71
CA LYS A 244 -10.21 23.31 18.43
C LYS A 244 -11.33 22.29 18.26
N GLY A 245 -11.78 21.75 19.39
CA GLY A 245 -12.52 20.49 19.50
C GLY A 245 -13.79 20.38 18.67
N THR A 246 -14.35 19.16 18.70
CA THR A 246 -15.65 18.70 18.16
C THR A 246 -15.69 18.02 16.78
N VAL A 247 -14.80 17.05 16.50
CA VAL A 247 -15.05 16.05 15.41
C VAL A 247 -14.70 14.59 15.78
N ASP A 248 -14.32 14.29 17.03
CA ASP A 248 -13.91 12.93 17.43
C ASP A 248 -15.06 11.90 17.50
N ALA A 249 -16.32 12.35 17.56
CA ALA A 249 -17.46 11.45 17.76
C ALA A 249 -17.88 10.70 16.49
N ASP A 250 -17.83 11.34 15.32
CA ASP A 250 -18.36 10.75 14.07
C ASP A 250 -17.38 9.81 13.36
N ILE A 251 -16.07 10.02 13.52
CA ILE A 251 -15.04 9.17 12.89
C ILE A 251 -14.96 7.81 13.59
N LYS A 252 -15.27 7.72 14.90
CA LYS A 252 -15.33 6.44 15.61
C LYS A 252 -16.48 5.54 15.12
N ALA A 253 -17.58 6.10 14.63
CA ALA A 253 -18.77 5.36 14.23
C ALA A 253 -18.64 4.60 12.89
N LYS A 254 -17.71 4.99 12.01
CA LYS A 254 -17.47 4.34 10.71
C LYS A 254 -16.34 3.29 10.73
N ARG A 255 -15.71 3.05 11.89
CA ARG A 255 -14.58 2.11 12.01
C ARG A 255 -15.10 0.67 12.04
N PRO A 256 -14.47 -0.27 11.30
CA PRO A 256 -14.76 -1.69 11.51
C PRO A 256 -14.43 -2.06 12.97
N PRO A 257 -15.27 -2.88 13.63
CA PRO A 257 -15.11 -3.18 15.05
C PRO A 257 -13.76 -3.84 15.33
N PRO A 258 -13.20 -3.65 16.53
CA PRO A 258 -11.97 -4.33 16.93
C PRO A 258 -12.16 -5.85 16.82
N LEU A 259 -11.25 -6.51 16.10
CA LEU A 259 -11.20 -7.97 16.07
C LEU A 259 -10.69 -8.42 17.44
N THR A 260 -11.55 -9.06 18.22
CA THR A 260 -11.14 -9.78 19.43
C THR A 260 -10.05 -10.77 19.05
N ALA A 261 -8.90 -10.68 19.73
CA ALA A 261 -7.79 -11.59 19.58
C ALA A 261 -8.24 -13.01 19.97
N ALA A 262 -8.61 -13.81 18.97
CA ALA A 262 -8.85 -15.23 19.15
C ALA A 262 -7.57 -15.98 18.76
N ALA A 263 -6.86 -16.39 19.81
CA ALA A 263 -5.97 -17.55 19.93
C ALA A 263 -4.94 -17.78 18.82
N VAL A 264 -3.70 -17.42 19.15
CA VAL A 264 -2.50 -18.13 18.70
C VAL A 264 -2.65 -19.59 19.12
N ILE A 265 -2.69 -20.50 18.15
CA ILE A 265 -2.40 -21.92 18.37
C ILE A 265 -1.42 -22.33 17.27
N ASN A 266 -0.15 -22.41 17.64
CA ASN A 266 0.88 -23.17 16.93
C ASN A 266 0.72 -24.66 17.27
N PRO A 267 1.18 -25.55 16.39
CA PRO A 267 2.53 -26.09 16.59
C PRO A 267 3.52 -25.64 15.51
#